data_AF-A0A847JDX6-F1
#
_entry.id   AF-A0A847JDX6-F1
#
_cell.length_a   1.000
_cell.length_b   1.000
_cell.length_c   1.000
_cell.angle_alpha   90.00
_cell.angle_beta   90.00
_cell.angle_gamma   90.00
#
_symmetry.space_group_name_H-M   'P 1'
#
loop_
_entity.id
_entity.type
_entity.pdbx_description
1 polymer ?
#
loop_
_entity_poly.entity_id
_entity_poly.type
_entity_poly.pdbx_seq_one_letter_code
_entity_poly.pdbx_strand_id
1 'polypeptide(L)'
;SEAVAASAAVPIVFAPVVIRNYSQKCGFKLPDELEAQAHARDTSPIVKAYLKALDDYRKGDQVQYIKLLDGGLTDNWGLSAFNVQMAAAREPWRPMTKADAISVSDFQFIVVDAGRNVAGDWTKTLEGPNAQELLDAVADTAVDSAVRSSYEVMRLQMKLWEQRLKQWRCSLTPEEVAQVRGSTDGWTCDAVSIRLDRVSFEDLGAARAAELGRVPTRFKLTPDQVKMTVDAGETVIRKILGPDPRERADR
;
A
#
# COMPACT_ATOMS: atom_id res chain seq x y z
N SER A 1 17.81 8.66 8.90
CA SER A 1 18.15 7.45 9.67
C SER A 1 17.04 7.06 10.64
N GLU A 2 16.45 8.01 11.38
CA GLU A 2 15.41 7.72 12.40
C GLU A 2 14.10 7.11 11.84
N ALA A 3 13.64 7.54 10.66
CA ALA A 3 12.44 6.96 10.03
C ALA A 3 12.62 5.48 9.64
N VAL A 4 13.81 5.11 9.15
CA VAL A 4 14.15 3.72 8.81
C VAL A 4 14.26 2.87 10.07
N ALA A 5 14.85 3.42 11.14
CA ALA A 5 14.92 2.74 12.43
C ALA A 5 13.53 2.52 13.05
N ALA A 6 12.64 3.52 12.94
CA ALA A 6 11.26 3.43 13.40
C ALA A 6 10.49 2.35 12.63
N SER A 7 10.62 2.34 11.30
CA SER A 7 9.94 1.36 10.44
C SER A 7 10.41 -0.09 10.64
N ALA A 8 11.51 -0.32 11.36
CA ALA A 8 12.06 -1.64 11.64
C ALA A 8 12.00 -2.01 13.14
N ALA A 9 11.32 -1.20 13.97
CA ALA A 9 11.27 -1.35 15.42
C ALA A 9 10.23 -2.41 15.83
N VAL A 10 10.49 -3.68 15.50
CA VAL A 10 9.63 -4.81 15.87
C VAL A 10 9.54 -4.89 17.40
N PRO A 11 8.32 -4.94 17.98
CA PRO A 11 8.13 -5.04 19.43
C PRO A 11 8.90 -6.22 20.01
N ILE A 12 9.28 -6.12 21.29
CA ILE A 12 10.06 -7.13 22.04
C ILE A 12 11.54 -7.21 21.61
N VAL A 13 11.84 -7.10 20.31
CA VAL A 13 13.22 -7.12 19.78
C VAL A 13 13.88 -5.73 19.85
N PHE A 14 13.13 -4.67 19.59
CA PHE A 14 13.62 -3.30 19.60
C PHE A 14 12.78 -2.37 20.47
N ALA A 15 13.44 -1.39 21.11
CA ALA A 15 12.74 -0.30 21.78
C ALA A 15 12.07 0.63 20.75
N PRO A 16 10.88 1.19 21.04
CA PRO A 16 10.23 2.14 20.14
C PRO A 16 11.12 3.36 19.87
N VAL A 17 11.07 3.90 18.65
CA VAL A 17 11.69 5.19 18.36
C VAL A 17 10.78 6.28 18.91
N VAL A 18 11.31 7.08 19.84
CA VAL A 18 10.54 8.15 20.47
C VAL A 18 10.91 9.48 19.81
N ILE A 19 9.92 10.11 19.19
CA ILE A 19 10.06 11.46 18.63
C ILE A 19 9.26 12.46 19.47
N ARG A 20 9.81 13.67 19.63
CA ARG A 20 9.11 14.76 20.31
C ARG A 20 8.14 15.43 19.33
N ASN A 21 6.91 15.67 19.79
CA ASN A 21 5.94 16.42 19.03
C ASN A 21 6.25 17.94 19.12
N TYR A 22 6.30 18.59 17.96
CA TYR A 22 6.51 20.04 17.85
C TYR A 22 5.32 20.76 17.21
N SER A 23 4.13 20.17 17.26
CA SER A 23 2.92 20.72 16.63
C SER A 23 2.65 22.18 17.01
N GLN A 24 2.92 22.58 18.26
CA GLN A 24 2.77 23.98 18.72
C GLN A 24 3.67 24.98 17.97
N LYS A 25 4.75 24.51 17.33
CA LYS A 25 5.66 25.32 16.51
C LYS A 25 5.32 25.26 15.02
N CYS A 26 4.35 24.44 14.61
CA CYS A 26 3.95 24.23 13.23
C CYS A 26 2.58 24.90 12.98
N GLY A 27 2.52 25.90 12.13
CA GLY A 27 1.28 26.60 11.76
C GLY A 27 0.37 25.84 10.78
N PHE A 28 0.42 24.51 10.75
CA PHE A 28 -0.34 23.72 9.80
C PHE A 28 -1.83 23.70 10.19
N LYS A 29 -2.71 24.11 9.26
CA LYS A 29 -4.16 23.95 9.38
C LYS A 29 -4.64 22.84 8.44
N LEU A 30 -5.56 22.00 8.91
CA LEU A 30 -6.22 21.03 8.02
C LEU A 30 -7.01 21.81 6.95
N PRO A 31 -6.94 21.43 5.66
CA PRO A 31 -7.79 22.02 4.63
C PRO A 31 -9.27 21.93 5.01
N ASP A 32 -10.02 23.01 4.77
CA ASP A 32 -11.42 23.14 5.19
C ASP A 32 -12.30 21.99 4.66
N GLU A 33 -12.00 21.47 3.47
CA GLU A 33 -12.70 20.32 2.89
C GLU A 33 -12.50 19.03 3.70
N LEU A 34 -11.29 18.79 4.21
CA LEU A 34 -10.98 17.64 5.04
C LEU A 34 -11.55 17.82 6.45
N GLU A 35 -11.57 19.05 6.97
CA GLU A 35 -12.25 19.37 8.23
C GLU A 35 -13.76 19.09 8.12
N ALA A 36 -14.40 19.49 7.01
CA ALA A 36 -15.80 19.17 6.75
C ALA A 36 -16.05 17.64 6.68
N GLN A 37 -15.15 16.87 6.04
CA GLN A 37 -15.24 15.41 6.01
C GLN A 37 -15.14 14.80 7.42
N ALA A 38 -14.29 15.34 8.30
CA ALA A 38 -14.14 14.83 9.67
C ALA A 38 -15.47 14.88 10.46
N HIS A 39 -16.33 15.85 10.16
CA HIS A 39 -17.60 16.07 10.86
C HIS A 39 -18.84 15.49 10.14
N ALA A 40 -18.73 15.13 8.87
CA ALA A 40 -19.86 14.64 8.08
C ALA A 40 -20.28 13.21 8.48
N ARG A 41 -21.59 12.97 8.64
CA ARG A 41 -22.12 11.68 9.16
C ARG A 41 -21.81 10.50 8.23
N ASP A 42 -21.87 10.72 6.93
CA ASP A 42 -21.69 9.76 5.85
C ASP A 42 -20.22 9.51 5.46
N THR A 43 -19.27 10.26 6.02
CA THR A 43 -17.84 10.03 5.72
C THR A 43 -17.39 8.66 6.21
N SER A 44 -16.61 7.98 5.37
CA SER A 44 -16.07 6.64 5.62
C SER A 44 -15.37 6.55 7.00
N PRO A 45 -15.62 5.49 7.79
CA PRO A 45 -14.97 5.31 9.08
C PRO A 45 -13.44 5.34 9.03
N ILE A 46 -12.82 4.81 7.96
CA ILE A 46 -11.36 4.81 7.80
C ILE A 46 -10.83 6.24 7.62
N VAL A 47 -11.55 7.09 6.89
CA VAL A 47 -11.20 8.49 6.68
C VAL A 47 -11.38 9.28 7.97
N LYS A 48 -12.50 9.08 8.70
CA LYS A 48 -12.73 9.72 10.00
C LYS A 48 -11.65 9.35 11.02
N ALA A 49 -11.30 8.08 11.12
CA ALA A 49 -10.26 7.61 12.03
C ALA A 49 -8.90 8.24 11.69
N TYR A 50 -8.56 8.32 10.40
CA TYR A 50 -7.35 8.98 9.94
C TYR A 50 -7.32 10.49 10.26
N LEU A 51 -8.40 11.22 9.94
CA LEU A 51 -8.51 12.64 10.24
C LEU A 51 -8.46 12.93 11.74
N LYS A 52 -9.11 12.08 12.55
CA LYS A 52 -9.02 12.15 14.01
C LYS A 52 -7.59 11.92 14.50
N ALA A 53 -6.88 10.94 13.94
CA ALA A 53 -5.48 10.71 14.30
C ALA A 53 -4.60 11.93 13.97
N LEU A 54 -4.81 12.55 12.80
CA LEU A 54 -4.11 13.79 12.42
C LEU A 54 -4.41 14.96 13.37
N ASP A 55 -5.65 15.08 13.84
CA ASP A 55 -6.05 16.08 14.83
C ASP A 55 -5.41 15.83 16.20
N ASP A 56 -5.46 14.57 16.68
CA ASP A 56 -4.88 14.20 17.96
C ASP A 56 -3.36 14.41 17.98
N TYR A 57 -2.63 14.10 16.89
CA TYR A 57 -1.20 14.40 16.77
C TYR A 57 -0.88 15.90 16.80
N ARG A 58 -1.85 16.80 16.62
CA ARG A 58 -1.62 18.25 16.70
C ARG A 58 -1.82 18.83 18.07
N LYS A 59 -2.54 18.14 18.96
CA LYS A 59 -2.74 18.55 20.35
C LYS A 59 -1.45 18.27 21.12
N GLY A 60 -0.43 19.11 20.92
CA GLY A 60 0.93 18.91 21.45
C GLY A 60 1.01 19.03 22.98
N ASP A 61 -0.01 19.61 23.60
CA ASP A 61 -0.25 19.55 25.04
C ASP A 61 -0.67 18.15 25.52
N GLN A 62 -1.41 17.40 24.71
CA GLN A 62 -1.89 16.04 24.99
C GLN A 62 -0.94 14.95 24.49
N VAL A 63 -0.32 15.15 23.32
CA VAL A 63 0.59 14.21 22.66
C VAL A 63 1.97 14.83 22.56
N GLN A 64 2.76 14.78 23.64
CA GLN A 64 4.10 15.38 23.68
C GLN A 64 5.18 14.52 23.02
N TYR A 65 4.99 13.21 23.02
CA TYR A 65 5.94 12.23 22.47
C TYR A 65 5.18 11.19 21.66
N ILE A 66 5.69 10.87 20.48
CA ILE A 66 5.15 9.82 19.60
C ILE A 66 6.12 8.65 19.67
N LYS A 67 5.59 7.46 19.96
CA LYS A 67 6.34 6.21 20.01
C LYS A 67 6.08 5.45 18.71
N LEU A 68 7.09 5.37 17.86
CA LEU A 68 7.01 4.70 16.57
C LEU A 68 7.50 3.26 16.69
N LEU A 69 6.74 2.37 16.08
CA LEU A 69 6.98 0.93 15.99
C LEU A 69 7.04 0.53 14.51
N ASP A 70 7.46 -0.71 14.26
CA ASP A 70 7.49 -1.30 12.91
C ASP A 70 6.11 -1.26 12.23
N GLY A 71 6.09 -0.82 10.97
CA GLY A 71 4.87 -0.73 10.16
C GLY A 71 4.30 -2.09 9.75
N GLY A 72 5.11 -3.15 9.79
CA GLY A 72 4.72 -4.53 9.58
C GLY A 72 3.67 -5.03 10.58
N LEU A 73 3.51 -4.37 11.73
CA LEU A 73 2.46 -4.69 12.72
C LEU A 73 1.05 -4.28 12.31
N THR A 74 0.89 -3.45 11.28
CA THR A 74 -0.43 -2.88 10.94
C THR A 74 -0.66 -2.74 9.45
N ASP A 75 0.40 -2.58 8.64
CA ASP A 75 0.30 -2.29 7.22
C ASP A 75 1.52 -2.83 6.44
N ASN A 76 1.78 -4.14 6.53
CA ASN A 76 2.94 -4.77 5.89
C ASN A 76 2.98 -4.59 4.35
N TRP A 77 1.84 -4.31 3.71
CA TRP A 77 1.76 -4.01 2.27
C TRP A 77 1.65 -2.51 1.95
N GLY A 78 1.66 -1.64 2.96
CA GLY A 78 1.63 -0.18 2.79
C GLY A 78 0.34 0.35 2.13
N LEU A 79 -0.79 -0.35 2.28
CA LEU A 79 -2.04 -0.04 1.58
C LEU A 79 -2.97 0.87 2.36
N SER A 80 -2.78 0.98 3.67
CA SER A 80 -3.74 1.67 4.55
C SER A 80 -3.86 3.15 4.23
N ALA A 81 -2.73 3.82 3.97
CA ALA A 81 -2.71 5.23 3.57
C ALA A 81 -3.38 5.44 2.20
N PHE A 82 -3.16 4.54 1.24
CA PHE A 82 -3.81 4.63 -0.07
C PHE A 82 -5.32 4.39 0.03
N ASN A 83 -5.75 3.39 0.80
CA ASN A 83 -7.15 3.12 1.05
C ASN A 83 -7.89 4.32 1.65
N VAL A 84 -7.25 5.05 2.56
CA VAL A 84 -7.76 6.31 3.10
C VAL A 84 -7.86 7.37 2.02
N GLN A 85 -6.80 7.59 1.24
CA GLN A 85 -6.80 8.61 0.18
C GLN A 85 -7.88 8.35 -0.87
N MET A 86 -8.00 7.10 -1.32
CA MET A 86 -9.02 6.68 -2.28
C MET A 86 -10.44 6.83 -1.72
N ALA A 87 -10.64 6.55 -0.42
CA ALA A 87 -11.92 6.75 0.24
C ALA A 87 -12.27 8.24 0.47
N ALA A 88 -11.27 9.10 0.67
CA ALA A 88 -11.44 10.54 0.87
C ALA A 88 -11.59 11.32 -0.44
N ALA A 89 -11.17 10.73 -1.57
CA ALA A 89 -11.17 11.34 -2.89
C ALA A 89 -12.59 11.61 -3.41
N ARG A 90 -12.91 12.89 -3.59
CA ARG A 90 -14.20 13.34 -4.13
C ARG A 90 -14.19 13.35 -5.66
N GLU A 91 -13.11 13.86 -6.24
CA GLU A 91 -13.01 13.93 -7.70
C GLU A 91 -12.68 12.55 -8.29
N PRO A 92 -13.27 12.20 -9.45
CA PRO A 92 -13.08 10.90 -10.07
C PRO A 92 -11.66 10.69 -10.62
N TRP A 93 -10.88 11.76 -10.86
CA TRP A 93 -9.51 11.66 -11.34
C TRP A 93 -8.46 11.49 -10.24
N ARG A 94 -8.79 11.75 -8.97
CA ARG A 94 -7.84 11.59 -7.86
C ARG A 94 -7.51 10.10 -7.63
N PRO A 95 -6.26 9.76 -7.27
CA PRO A 95 -5.19 10.65 -6.80
C PRO A 95 -4.35 11.31 -7.90
N MET A 96 -4.62 11.04 -9.18
CA MET A 96 -3.92 11.69 -10.29
C MET A 96 -4.27 13.19 -10.41
N THR A 97 -3.46 13.92 -11.16
CA THR A 97 -3.85 15.26 -11.63
C THR A 97 -4.93 15.12 -12.71
N LYS A 98 -5.70 16.19 -12.98
CA LYS A 98 -6.68 16.18 -14.08
C LYS A 98 -6.01 15.87 -15.43
N ALA A 99 -4.81 16.40 -15.65
CA ALA A 99 -4.05 16.21 -16.88
C ALA A 99 -3.58 14.76 -17.07
N ASP A 100 -3.02 14.15 -16.02
CA ASP A 100 -2.61 12.75 -16.06
C ASP A 100 -3.81 11.83 -16.28
N ALA A 101 -4.93 12.12 -15.62
CA ALA A 101 -6.16 11.33 -15.74
C ALA A 101 -6.82 11.42 -17.13
N ILE A 102 -6.58 12.50 -17.90
CA ILE A 102 -6.97 12.62 -19.31
C ILE A 102 -6.04 11.82 -20.23
N SER A 103 -4.75 11.81 -19.91
CA SER A 103 -3.71 11.25 -20.78
C SER A 103 -3.45 9.76 -20.56
N VAL A 104 -3.66 9.26 -19.34
CA VAL A 104 -3.36 7.87 -18.98
C VAL A 104 -4.24 6.90 -19.75
N SER A 105 -3.64 5.80 -20.19
CA SER A 105 -4.33 4.64 -20.77
C SER A 105 -4.24 3.43 -19.84
N ASP A 106 -3.08 3.23 -19.21
CA ASP A 106 -2.83 2.09 -18.32
C ASP A 106 -2.19 2.57 -17.02
N PHE A 107 -2.87 2.32 -15.91
CA PHE A 107 -2.35 2.55 -14.57
C PHE A 107 -2.20 1.20 -13.86
N GLN A 108 -1.02 0.95 -13.32
CA GLN A 108 -0.74 -0.29 -12.62
C GLN A 108 -0.15 -0.03 -11.24
N PHE A 109 -0.82 -0.56 -10.22
CA PHE A 109 -0.35 -0.55 -8.85
C PHE A 109 0.18 -1.94 -8.50
N ILE A 110 1.46 -2.04 -8.17
CA ILE A 110 2.12 -3.31 -7.85
C ILE A 110 2.36 -3.37 -6.34
N VAL A 111 1.72 -4.35 -5.69
CA VAL A 111 1.91 -4.66 -4.27
C VAL A 111 2.96 -5.76 -4.15
N VAL A 112 4.08 -5.46 -3.49
CA VAL A 112 5.16 -6.42 -3.27
C VAL A 112 4.98 -7.08 -1.90
N ASP A 113 4.61 -8.35 -1.90
CA ASP A 113 4.53 -9.19 -0.72
C ASP A 113 5.85 -9.94 -0.53
N ALA A 114 6.70 -9.42 0.36
CA ALA A 114 7.93 -10.05 0.78
C ALA A 114 7.78 -10.83 2.11
N GLY A 115 6.54 -11.18 2.48
CA GLY A 115 6.23 -11.96 3.68
C GLY A 115 6.99 -13.30 3.72
N ARG A 116 7.42 -13.70 4.92
CA ARG A 116 8.12 -14.97 5.14
C ARG A 116 7.11 -16.00 5.64
N ASN A 117 6.82 -17.02 4.85
CA ASN A 117 6.03 -18.18 5.30
C ASN A 117 6.93 -19.16 6.08
N VAL A 118 7.31 -18.81 7.32
CA VAL A 118 7.97 -19.76 8.22
C VAL A 118 6.97 -20.16 9.30
N ALA A 119 6.24 -21.26 9.08
CA ALA A 119 5.45 -21.86 10.14
C ALA A 119 6.42 -22.28 11.27
N GLY A 120 6.16 -21.82 12.50
CA GLY A 120 6.96 -22.19 13.67
C GLY A 120 7.01 -23.71 13.85
N ASP A 121 8.17 -24.22 14.29
CA ASP A 121 8.39 -25.66 14.46
C ASP A 121 7.57 -26.27 15.61
N TRP A 122 6.92 -25.46 16.45
CA TRP A 122 5.98 -25.90 17.48
C TRP A 122 4.76 -26.63 16.90
N THR A 123 4.45 -26.45 15.62
CA THR A 123 3.44 -27.24 14.91
C THR A 123 3.88 -28.69 14.62
N LYS A 124 5.17 -28.99 14.82
CA LYS A 124 5.80 -30.29 14.55
C LYS A 124 6.19 -31.04 15.82
N THR A 125 6.04 -30.41 16.99
CA THR A 125 6.38 -30.98 18.31
C THR A 125 5.12 -31.20 19.15
N LEU A 126 5.20 -32.08 20.15
CA LEU A 126 4.09 -32.31 21.07
C LEU A 126 3.95 -31.15 22.06
N GLU A 127 5.07 -30.52 22.39
CA GLU A 127 5.14 -29.31 23.19
C GLU A 127 4.48 -28.15 22.44
N GLY A 128 3.48 -27.53 23.07
CA GLY A 128 2.82 -26.34 22.54
C GLY A 128 3.70 -25.08 22.62
N PRO A 129 3.27 -23.97 21.99
CA PRO A 129 4.06 -22.75 21.96
C PRO A 129 4.24 -22.18 23.37
N ASN A 130 5.40 -21.60 23.64
CA ASN A 130 5.58 -20.80 24.85
C ASN A 130 4.76 -19.49 24.78
N ALA A 131 4.67 -18.76 25.89
CA ALA A 131 3.83 -17.54 25.95
C ALA A 131 4.24 -16.47 24.93
N GLN A 132 5.53 -16.35 24.60
CA GLN A 132 6.02 -15.42 23.60
C GLN A 132 5.66 -15.88 22.19
N GLU A 133 5.91 -17.16 21.87
CA GLU A 133 5.53 -17.76 20.58
C GLU A 133 4.02 -17.67 20.32
N LEU A 134 3.20 -17.83 21.35
CA LEU A 134 1.76 -17.67 21.24
C LEU A 134 1.35 -16.22 20.96
N LEU A 135 1.96 -15.24 21.65
CA LEU A 135 1.69 -13.83 21.41
C LEU A 135 2.12 -13.40 20.01
N ASP A 136 3.30 -13.83 19.57
CA ASP A 136 3.83 -13.57 18.23
C ASP A 136 2.89 -14.17 17.16
N ALA A 137 2.48 -15.44 17.32
CA ALA A 137 1.57 -16.10 16.39
C ALA A 137 0.19 -15.41 16.30
N VAL A 138 -0.36 -14.93 17.43
CA VAL A 138 -1.62 -14.18 17.46
C VAL A 138 -1.47 -12.83 16.77
N ALA A 139 -0.37 -12.11 17.05
CA ALA A 139 -0.07 -10.84 16.40
C ALA A 139 0.07 -11.02 14.89
N ASP A 140 0.90 -11.96 14.44
CA ASP A 140 1.11 -12.28 13.02
C ASP A 140 -0.22 -12.64 12.32
N THR A 141 -1.06 -13.45 12.96
CA THR A 141 -2.37 -13.83 12.40
C THR A 141 -3.30 -12.63 12.25
N ALA A 142 -3.34 -11.74 13.24
CA ALA A 142 -4.15 -10.53 13.20
C ALA A 142 -3.65 -9.56 12.11
N VAL A 143 -2.33 -9.39 11.99
CA VAL A 143 -1.67 -8.61 10.95
C VAL A 143 -2.02 -9.15 9.57
N ASP A 144 -1.80 -10.43 9.34
CA ASP A 144 -2.08 -11.09 8.06
C ASP A 144 -3.54 -10.91 7.64
N SER A 145 -4.47 -11.06 8.59
CA SER A 145 -5.88 -10.85 8.34
C SER A 145 -6.18 -9.39 7.95
N ALA A 146 -5.63 -8.42 8.69
CA ALA A 146 -5.81 -7.01 8.42
C ALA A 146 -5.21 -6.59 7.06
N VAL A 147 -4.01 -7.07 6.74
CA VAL A 147 -3.31 -6.79 5.48
C VAL A 147 -4.07 -7.37 4.28
N ARG A 148 -4.55 -8.61 4.37
CA ARG A 148 -5.39 -9.24 3.32
C ARG A 148 -6.71 -8.48 3.13
N SER A 149 -7.33 -8.04 4.23
CA SER A 149 -8.55 -7.22 4.19
C SER A 149 -8.28 -5.86 3.52
N SER A 150 -7.16 -5.22 3.85
CA SER A 150 -6.73 -3.95 3.26
C SER A 150 -6.51 -4.06 1.75
N TYR A 151 -5.93 -5.18 1.29
CA TYR A 151 -5.81 -5.46 -0.14
C TYR A 151 -7.15 -5.64 -0.84
N GLU A 152 -8.10 -6.35 -0.24
CA GLU A 152 -9.43 -6.51 -0.83
C GLU A 152 -10.18 -5.18 -0.94
N VAL A 153 -10.05 -4.31 0.07
CA VAL A 153 -10.58 -2.94 0.00
C VAL A 153 -9.93 -2.18 -1.16
N MET A 154 -8.61 -2.22 -1.28
CA MET A 154 -7.88 -1.54 -2.36
C MET A 154 -8.30 -2.05 -3.74
N ARG A 155 -8.43 -3.38 -3.89
CA ARG A 155 -8.87 -4.03 -5.13
C ARG A 155 -10.26 -3.54 -5.55
N LEU A 156 -11.19 -3.41 -4.61
CA LEU A 156 -12.54 -2.90 -4.88
C LEU A 156 -12.52 -1.40 -5.18
N GLN A 157 -11.74 -0.62 -4.45
CA GLN A 157 -11.58 0.82 -4.69
C GLN A 157 -10.98 1.11 -6.07
N MET A 158 -9.99 0.33 -6.51
CA MET A 158 -9.39 0.46 -7.85
C MET A 158 -10.41 0.19 -8.95
N LYS A 159 -11.26 -0.85 -8.79
CA LYS A 159 -12.35 -1.12 -9.74
C LYS A 159 -13.38 0.02 -9.79
N LEU A 160 -13.80 0.51 -8.63
CA LEU A 160 -14.72 1.65 -8.53
C LEU A 160 -14.11 2.92 -9.13
N TRP A 161 -12.81 3.12 -8.93
CA TRP A 161 -12.10 4.26 -9.48
C TRP A 161 -12.00 4.22 -10.99
N GLU A 162 -11.65 3.07 -11.58
CA GLU A 162 -11.68 2.90 -13.05
C GLU A 162 -13.04 3.27 -13.64
N GLN A 163 -14.12 2.80 -13.03
CA GLN A 163 -15.49 3.10 -13.49
C GLN A 163 -15.80 4.60 -13.43
N ARG A 164 -15.51 5.25 -12.29
CA ARG A 164 -15.71 6.70 -12.11
C ARG A 164 -14.85 7.50 -13.09
N LEU A 165 -13.61 7.06 -13.32
CA LEU A 165 -12.67 7.71 -14.22
C LEU A 165 -13.15 7.63 -15.68
N LYS A 166 -13.61 6.45 -16.13
CA LYS A 166 -14.23 6.26 -17.46
C LYS A 166 -15.44 7.17 -17.63
N GLN A 167 -16.36 7.18 -16.67
CA GLN A 167 -17.56 8.02 -16.72
C GLN A 167 -17.19 9.50 -16.84
N TRP A 168 -16.23 9.95 -16.02
CA TRP A 168 -15.77 11.33 -16.05
C TRP A 168 -15.08 11.69 -17.36
N ARG A 169 -14.15 10.85 -17.85
CA ARG A 169 -13.49 11.08 -19.14
C ARG A 169 -14.51 11.22 -20.27
N CYS A 170 -15.54 10.37 -20.30
CA CYS A 170 -16.59 10.44 -21.32
C CYS A 170 -17.55 11.63 -21.17
N SER A 171 -17.45 12.42 -20.09
CA SER A 171 -18.15 13.70 -19.95
C SER A 171 -17.35 14.92 -20.41
N LEU A 172 -16.06 14.76 -20.72
CA LEU A 172 -15.19 15.86 -21.14
C LEU A 172 -15.51 16.34 -22.54
N THR A 173 -15.36 17.64 -22.78
CA THR A 173 -15.48 18.19 -24.13
C THR A 173 -14.20 17.95 -24.94
N PRO A 174 -14.28 17.91 -26.29
CA PRO A 174 -13.10 17.84 -27.15
C PRO A 174 -12.06 18.94 -26.86
N GLU A 175 -12.52 20.14 -26.49
CA GLU A 175 -11.65 21.27 -26.16
C GLU A 175 -10.88 21.03 -24.86
N GLU A 176 -11.52 20.49 -23.81
CA GLU A 176 -10.82 20.15 -22.56
C GLU A 176 -9.72 19.11 -22.80
N VAL A 177 -10.00 18.14 -23.67
CA VAL A 177 -9.04 17.09 -24.04
C VAL A 177 -7.89 17.70 -24.85
N ALA A 178 -8.20 18.51 -25.87
CA ALA A 178 -7.20 19.15 -26.73
C ALA A 178 -6.32 20.15 -25.97
N GLN A 179 -6.85 20.83 -24.95
CA GLN A 179 -6.05 21.71 -24.08
C GLN A 179 -4.95 20.98 -23.32
N VAL A 180 -5.19 19.71 -22.96
CA VAL A 180 -4.21 18.89 -22.23
C VAL A 180 -3.31 18.11 -23.19
N ARG A 181 -3.89 17.48 -24.22
CA ARG A 181 -3.19 16.57 -25.14
C ARG A 181 -2.63 17.24 -26.39
N GLY A 182 -3.04 18.47 -26.71
CA GLY A 182 -2.75 19.15 -27.97
C GLY A 182 -3.66 18.74 -29.14
N SER A 183 -4.28 17.56 -29.09
CA SER A 183 -5.32 17.12 -30.02
C SER A 183 -6.24 16.07 -29.38
N THR A 184 -7.36 15.78 -30.03
CA THR A 184 -8.25 14.65 -29.67
C THR A 184 -7.91 13.37 -30.46
N ASP A 185 -6.91 13.41 -31.34
CA ASP A 185 -6.61 12.30 -32.22
C ASP A 185 -6.13 11.07 -31.42
N GLY A 186 -6.72 9.92 -31.73
CA GLY A 186 -6.43 8.65 -31.05
C GLY A 186 -6.82 8.62 -29.56
N TRP A 187 -7.60 9.59 -29.07
CA TRP A 187 -8.11 9.58 -27.70
C TRP A 187 -9.51 8.96 -27.67
N THR A 188 -9.66 7.91 -26.88
CA THR A 188 -10.96 7.33 -26.56
C THR A 188 -11.22 7.54 -25.08
N CYS A 189 -12.43 8.03 -24.75
CA CYS A 189 -12.75 8.46 -23.40
C CYS A 189 -12.71 7.30 -22.39
N ASP A 190 -13.13 6.10 -22.77
CA ASP A 190 -13.15 4.90 -21.92
C ASP A 190 -11.90 4.01 -22.07
N ALA A 191 -10.94 4.39 -22.92
CA ALA A 191 -9.66 3.71 -23.05
C ALA A 191 -8.74 4.06 -21.87
N VAL A 192 -9.11 3.55 -20.69
CA VAL A 192 -8.30 3.56 -19.48
C VAL A 192 -8.48 2.25 -18.71
N SER A 193 -7.39 1.66 -18.24
CA SER A 193 -7.38 0.46 -17.39
C SER A 193 -6.63 0.75 -16.09
N ILE A 194 -7.22 0.36 -14.96
CA ILE A 194 -6.59 0.43 -13.64
C ILE A 194 -6.41 -0.99 -13.12
N ARG A 195 -5.16 -1.39 -12.88
CA ARG A 195 -4.82 -2.72 -12.38
C ARG A 195 -4.16 -2.66 -11.02
N LEU A 196 -4.50 -3.62 -10.17
CA LEU A 196 -3.84 -3.89 -8.91
C LEU A 196 -3.29 -5.32 -8.98
N ASP A 197 -1.97 -5.44 -8.96
CA ASP A 197 -1.29 -6.74 -9.01
C ASP A 197 -0.50 -6.95 -7.73
N ARG A 198 -0.66 -8.12 -7.13
CA ARG A 198 0.19 -8.56 -6.02
C ARG A 198 1.28 -9.47 -6.57
N VAL A 199 2.51 -9.19 -6.19
CA VAL A 199 3.68 -10.01 -6.50
C VAL A 199 4.25 -10.56 -5.21
N SER A 200 4.58 -11.85 -5.20
CA SER A 200 4.98 -12.59 -4.02
C SER A 200 6.03 -13.63 -4.37
N PHE A 201 6.68 -14.20 -3.35
CA PHE A 201 7.59 -15.32 -3.55
C PHE A 201 6.89 -16.56 -4.13
N GLU A 202 5.59 -16.74 -3.87
CA GLU A 202 4.79 -17.86 -4.38
C GLU A 202 4.69 -17.85 -5.92
N ASP A 203 4.81 -16.69 -6.55
CA ASP A 203 4.75 -16.53 -8.01
C ASP A 203 5.94 -17.18 -8.74
N LEU A 204 7.00 -17.52 -8.01
CA LEU A 204 8.24 -18.15 -8.51
C LEU A 204 8.28 -19.68 -8.31
N GLY A 205 7.22 -20.27 -7.75
CA GLY A 205 7.14 -21.70 -7.45
C GLY A 205 7.78 -22.06 -6.10
N ALA A 206 7.33 -23.19 -5.53
CA ALA A 206 7.57 -23.55 -4.13
C ALA A 206 9.06 -23.59 -3.73
N ALA A 207 9.93 -24.13 -4.60
CA ALA A 207 11.36 -24.25 -4.29
C ALA A 207 12.02 -22.88 -4.14
N ARG A 208 11.79 -21.98 -5.11
CA ARG A 208 12.34 -20.63 -5.11
C ARG A 208 11.71 -19.77 -4.01
N ALA A 209 10.42 -19.96 -3.75
CA ALA A 209 9.72 -19.29 -2.66
C ALA A 209 10.33 -19.65 -1.29
N ALA A 210 10.61 -20.94 -1.06
CA ALA A 210 11.23 -21.41 0.18
C ALA A 210 12.67 -20.91 0.34
N GLU A 211 13.43 -20.76 -0.75
CA GLU A 211 14.77 -20.17 -0.72
C GLU A 211 14.73 -18.68 -0.36
N LEU A 212 13.88 -17.91 -1.02
CA LEU A 212 13.70 -16.47 -0.77
C LEU A 212 13.15 -16.20 0.63
N GLY A 213 12.21 -17.04 1.12
CA GLY A 213 11.67 -16.96 2.47
C GLY A 213 12.70 -17.21 3.59
N ARG A 214 13.89 -17.74 3.27
CA ARG A 214 15.01 -17.88 4.22
C ARG A 214 15.92 -16.66 4.27
N VAL A 215 15.77 -15.69 3.36
CA VAL A 215 16.52 -14.44 3.43
C VAL A 215 16.14 -13.71 4.72
N PRO A 216 17.12 -13.38 5.58
CA PRO A 216 16.82 -12.76 6.86
C PRO A 216 16.39 -11.29 6.67
N THR A 217 15.34 -10.88 7.38
CA THR A 217 14.91 -9.47 7.44
C THR A 217 15.86 -8.68 8.34
N ARG A 218 16.93 -8.11 7.76
CA ARG A 218 17.94 -7.34 8.50
C ARG A 218 18.63 -6.30 7.62
N PHE A 219 19.23 -5.28 8.23
CA PHE A 219 19.89 -4.17 7.52
C PHE A 219 21.12 -4.57 6.68
N LYS A 220 21.68 -5.76 6.88
CA LYS A 220 22.86 -6.24 6.14
C LYS A 220 22.61 -7.61 5.53
N LEU A 221 22.54 -7.66 4.21
CA LEU A 221 22.48 -8.89 3.42
C LEU A 221 23.85 -9.18 2.78
N THR A 222 24.12 -10.44 2.45
CA THR A 222 25.29 -10.78 1.63
C THR A 222 25.06 -10.34 0.18
N PRO A 223 26.12 -10.08 -0.61
CA PRO A 223 25.97 -9.76 -2.03
C PRO A 223 25.13 -10.80 -2.79
N ASP A 224 25.31 -12.08 -2.48
CA ASP A 224 24.52 -13.17 -3.08
C ASP A 224 23.04 -13.08 -2.73
N GLN A 225 22.69 -12.75 -1.48
CA GLN A 225 21.30 -12.55 -1.06
C GLN A 225 20.65 -11.35 -1.76
N VAL A 226 21.41 -10.26 -1.94
CA VAL A 226 20.94 -9.08 -2.70
C VAL A 226 20.69 -9.47 -4.16
N LYS A 227 21.66 -10.11 -4.81
CA LYS A 227 21.52 -10.56 -6.20
C LYS A 227 20.31 -11.49 -6.36
N MET A 228 20.19 -12.47 -5.47
CA MET A 228 19.13 -13.47 -5.47
C MET A 228 17.73 -12.83 -5.41
N THR A 229 17.54 -11.84 -4.55
CA THR A 229 16.26 -11.13 -4.38
C THR A 229 15.96 -10.20 -5.55
N VAL A 230 16.97 -9.53 -6.11
CA VAL A 230 16.85 -8.71 -7.34
C VAL A 230 16.46 -9.58 -8.54
N ASP A 231 17.18 -10.67 -8.80
CA ASP A 231 16.89 -11.60 -9.91
C ASP A 231 15.46 -12.17 -9.81
N ALA A 232 15.03 -12.49 -8.58
CA ALA A 232 13.67 -12.95 -8.30
C ALA A 232 12.62 -11.89 -8.66
N GLY A 233 12.83 -10.65 -8.22
CA GLY A 233 11.97 -9.52 -8.55
C GLY A 233 11.85 -9.29 -10.06
N GLU A 234 12.97 -9.29 -10.78
CA GLU A 234 12.97 -9.19 -12.24
C GLU A 234 12.17 -10.31 -12.91
N THR A 235 12.32 -11.53 -12.42
CA THR A 235 11.62 -12.70 -12.98
C THR A 235 10.11 -12.59 -12.79
N VAL A 236 9.64 -12.22 -11.60
CA VAL A 236 8.20 -12.06 -11.33
C VAL A 236 7.62 -10.92 -12.16
N ILE A 237 8.29 -9.78 -12.21
CA ILE A 237 7.81 -8.62 -12.97
C ILE A 237 7.73 -8.93 -14.46
N ARG A 238 8.72 -9.62 -15.05
CA ARG A 238 8.64 -10.04 -16.46
C ARG A 238 7.48 -11.01 -16.71
N LYS A 239 7.12 -11.85 -15.75
CA LYS A 239 5.98 -12.77 -15.86
C LYS A 239 4.64 -12.04 -15.81
N ILE A 240 4.54 -10.98 -15.03
CA ILE A 240 3.29 -10.24 -14.78
C ILE A 240 3.09 -9.08 -15.76
N LEU A 241 4.16 -8.40 -16.14
CA LEU A 241 4.16 -7.27 -17.08
C LEU A 241 4.53 -7.67 -18.51
N GLY A 242 5.06 -8.87 -18.71
CA GLY A 242 5.40 -9.36 -20.03
C GLY A 242 4.15 -9.55 -20.89
N PRO A 243 4.27 -9.47 -22.22
CA PRO A 243 3.15 -9.73 -23.13
C PRO A 243 2.59 -11.13 -22.90
N ASP A 244 1.26 -11.26 -22.85
CA ASP A 244 0.55 -12.53 -22.66
C ASP A 244 1.11 -13.53 -23.68
N PRO A 245 1.59 -14.72 -23.27
CA PRO A 245 2.03 -15.75 -24.19
C PRO A 245 1.00 -16.08 -25.30
N ARG A 246 -0.29 -15.84 -25.05
CA ARG A 246 -1.38 -16.03 -26.02
C ARG A 246 -1.41 -14.96 -27.11
N GLU A 247 -0.94 -13.74 -26.85
CA GLU A 247 -0.82 -12.67 -27.87
C GLU A 247 0.36 -12.85 -28.82
N ARG A 248 1.25 -13.81 -28.53
CA ARG A 248 2.35 -14.21 -29.42
C ARG A 248 1.95 -15.31 -30.42
N ALA A 249 0.82 -15.98 -30.22
CA ALA A 249 0.35 -17.02 -31.14
C ALA A 249 -0.38 -16.43 -32.37
N ASP A 250 -0.81 -15.17 -32.30
CA ASP A 250 -1.58 -14.48 -33.34
C ASP A 250 -0.78 -13.36 -34.06
N ARG A 251 0.57 -13.41 -34.02
CA ARG A 251 1.45 -12.56 -34.83
C ARG A 251 2.43 -13.37 -35.66
#